data_AF-A0A5C9CPJ6-F1
#
_entry.id   AF-A0A5C9CPJ6-F1
#
_cell.length_a   1.000
_cell.length_b   1.000
_cell.length_c   1.000
_cell.angle_alpha   90.00
_cell.angle_beta   90.00
_cell.angle_gamma   90.00
#
_symmetry.space_group_name_H-M   'P 1'
#
loop_
_entity.id
_entity.type
_entity.pdbx_description
1 polymer ?
#
loop_
_entity_poly.entity_id
_entity_poly.type
_entity_poly.pdbx_seq_one_letter_code
_entity_poly.pdbx_strand_id
1 'polypeptide(L)' 'MSVCQQRDVKGLYAKASQDNSFALTGMAAPYEAPLEADLCIDTSQLSLETAVAQILSFQRR' A
#
# COMPACT_ATOMS: atom_id res chain seq x y z
N MET A 1 -3.43 1.74 -6.78
CA MET A 1 -3.88 3.10 -6.37
C MET A 1 -5.33 3.11 -5.91
N SER A 2 -6.29 2.60 -6.70
CA SER A 2 -7.74 2.66 -6.37
C SER A 2 -8.12 2.06 -5.02
N VAL A 3 -7.58 0.91 -4.62
CA VAL A 3 -7.96 0.25 -3.35
C VAL A 3 -7.49 1.05 -2.12
N CYS A 4 -6.28 1.62 -2.17
CA CYS A 4 -5.76 2.46 -1.08
C CYS A 4 -6.57 3.75 -0.96
N GLN A 5 -6.91 4.38 -2.09
CA GLN A 5 -7.77 5.56 -2.16
C GLN A 5 -9.19 5.26 -1.70
N GLN A 6 -9.74 4.10 -2.05
CA GLN A 6 -11.08 3.70 -1.61
C GLN A 6 -11.14 3.51 -0.09
N ARG A 7 -10.08 2.96 0.51
CA ARG A 7 -10.02 2.73 1.96
C ARG A 7 -9.82 4.02 2.76
N ASP A 8 -9.11 5.00 2.20
CA ASP A 8 -8.72 6.31 2.77
C ASP A 8 -8.95 6.50 4.28
N VAL A 9 -8.32 5.63 5.08
CA VAL A 9 -8.59 5.50 6.53
C VAL A 9 -8.29 6.77 7.33
N LYS A 10 -7.55 7.71 6.74
CA LYS A 10 -7.12 8.97 7.36
C LYS A 10 -7.60 10.21 6.59
N GLY A 11 -8.35 10.06 5.50
CA GLY A 11 -8.76 11.18 4.66
C GLY A 11 -7.62 11.86 3.88
N LEU A 12 -6.46 11.21 3.76
CA LEU A 12 -5.27 11.81 3.15
C LEU A 12 -5.37 11.88 1.63
N TYR A 13 -6.02 10.90 1.00
CA TYR A 13 -6.27 10.94 -0.44
C TYR A 13 -7.30 12.02 -0.79
N ALA A 14 -8.36 12.16 0.02
CA ALA A 14 -9.33 13.24 -0.11
C ALA A 14 -8.69 14.62 0.09
N LYS A 15 -7.76 14.76 1.04
CA LYS A 15 -7.01 16.01 1.23
C LYS A 15 -6.10 16.33 0.04
N ALA A 16 -5.36 15.32 -0.45
CA ALA A 16 -4.44 15.47 -1.59
C ALA A 16 -5.15 15.87 -2.89
N SER A 17 -6.41 15.49 -3.07
CA SER A 17 -7.18 15.89 -4.27
C SER A 17 -7.67 17.34 -4.22
N GLN A 18 -7.75 17.94 -3.03
CA GLN A 18 -8.19 19.33 -2.82
C GLN A 18 -7.01 20.30 -2.70
N ASP A 19 -5.83 19.81 -2.34
CA ASP A 19 -4.63 20.62 -2.11
C ASP A 19 -3.43 20.03 -2.88
N ASN A 20 -3.13 20.66 -4.02
CA ASN A 20 -2.01 20.27 -4.89
C ASN A 20 -0.62 20.49 -4.26
N SER A 21 -0.53 21.22 -3.14
CA SER A 21 0.74 21.39 -2.40
C SER A 21 1.01 20.21 -1.45
N PHE A 22 0.01 19.37 -1.19
CA PHE A 22 0.15 18.18 -0.36
C PHE A 22 0.72 17.02 -1.17
N ALA A 23 2.05 16.86 -1.10
CA ALA A 23 2.79 15.86 -1.84
C ALA A 23 2.60 14.43 -1.29
N LEU A 24 1.46 13.80 -1.62
CA LEU A 24 1.18 12.42 -1.25
C LEU A 24 1.84 11.43 -2.22
N THR A 25 2.57 10.46 -1.69
CA THR A 25 3.19 9.38 -2.47
C THR A 25 2.14 8.49 -3.14
N GLY A 26 2.40 8.16 -4.41
CA GLY A 26 1.45 7.54 -5.33
C GLY A 26 0.44 8.50 -5.98
N MET A 27 0.39 9.78 -5.59
CA MET A 27 -0.36 10.82 -6.31
C MET A 27 0.59 11.86 -6.93
N ALA A 28 1.11 12.77 -6.12
CA ALA A 28 1.98 13.86 -6.56
C ALA A 28 3.45 13.45 -6.65
N ALA A 29 3.84 12.42 -5.89
CA ALA A 29 5.16 11.80 -5.96
C ALA A 29 5.01 10.32 -6.38
N PRO A 30 5.92 9.75 -7.20
CA PRO A 30 5.87 8.34 -7.56
C PRO A 30 6.12 7.43 -6.34
N TYR A 31 5.61 6.21 -6.39
CA TYR A 31 6.01 5.14 -5.48
C TYR A 31 6.97 4.21 -6.22
N GLU A 32 8.16 4.02 -5.68
CA GLU A 32 9.16 3.09 -6.21
C GLU A 32 9.00 1.75 -5.51
N ALA A 33 8.40 0.77 -6.21
CA ALA A 33 8.27 -0.57 -5.67
C ALA A 33 9.65 -1.21 -5.45
N PRO A 34 9.85 -2.00 -4.38
CA PRO A 34 11.11 -2.72 -4.18
C PRO A 34 11.41 -3.64 -5.37
N LEU A 35 12.64 -3.60 -5.87
CA LEU A 35 13.08 -4.45 -6.99
C LEU A 35 13.23 -5.92 -6.57
N GLU A 36 13.78 -6.15 -5.38
CA GLU A 36 14.03 -7.48 -4.81
C GLU A 36 13.41 -7.56 -3.42
N ALA A 37 12.08 -7.59 -3.36
CA ALA A 37 11.38 -7.86 -2.12
C ALA A 37 11.52 -9.34 -1.75
N ASP A 38 11.94 -9.62 -0.51
CA ASP A 38 11.96 -10.97 0.03
C ASP A 38 10.57 -11.63 0.04
N LEU A 39 9.54 -10.82 0.31
CA LEU A 39 8.14 -11.23 0.31
C LEU A 39 7.27 -10.05 -0.15
N CYS A 40 6.33 -10.32 -1.05
CA CYS A 40 5.33 -9.36 -1.50
C CYS A 40 3.93 -9.83 -1.11
N ILE A 41 3.13 -8.95 -0.49
CA ILE A 41 1.79 -9.27 -0.01
C ILE A 41 0.79 -8.29 -0.61
N ASP A 42 -0.10 -8.80 -1.46
CA ASP A 42 -1.20 -8.00 -2.00
C ASP A 42 -2.39 -7.98 -1.04
N THR A 43 -2.39 -6.95 -0.17
CA THR A 43 -3.48 -6.71 0.80
C THR A 43 -4.80 -6.28 0.16
N SER A 44 -4.88 -6.15 -1.17
CA SER A 44 -6.16 -5.96 -1.87
C SER A 44 -6.90 -7.29 -2.11
N GLN A 45 -6.18 -8.41 -2.13
CA GLN A 45 -6.72 -9.73 -2.47
C GLN A 45 -6.81 -10.67 -1.26
N LEU A 46 -6.08 -10.38 -0.19
CA LEU A 46 -5.97 -11.26 0.98
C LEU A 46 -6.73 -10.72 2.19
N SER A 47 -7.27 -11.63 2.99
CA SER A 47 -7.68 -11.31 4.36
C SER A 47 -6.46 -11.02 5.23
N LEU A 48 -6.66 -10.34 6.36
CA LEU A 48 -5.59 -10.06 7.31
C LEU A 48 -4.95 -11.34 7.83
N GLU A 49 -5.77 -12.34 8.19
CA GLU A 49 -5.32 -13.62 8.72
C GLU A 49 -4.46 -14.36 7.68
N THR A 50 -4.87 -14.34 6.42
CA THR A 50 -4.15 -14.98 5.32
C THR A 50 -2.80 -14.29 5.07
N ALA A 51 -2.77 -12.96 5.06
CA ALA A 51 -1.54 -12.19 4.92
C ALA A 51 -0.55 -12.49 6.07
N VAL A 52 -1.04 -12.51 7.31
CA VAL A 52 -0.21 -12.84 8.49
C VAL A 52 0.32 -14.27 8.40
N ALA A 53 -0.50 -15.24 7.99
CA ALA A 53 -0.05 -16.63 7.81
C ALA A 53 1.06 -16.75 6.74
N GLN A 54 0.98 -15.97 5.66
CA GLN A 54 2.04 -15.91 4.64
C GLN A 54 3.35 -15.35 5.23
N ILE A 55 3.27 -14.32 6.06
CA ILE A 55 4.47 -13.76 6.75
C ILE A 55 5.07 -14.80 7.68
N LEU A 56 4.26 -15.49 8.49
CA LEU A 56 4.75 -16.45 9.48
C LEU A 56 5.36 -17.72 8.85
N SER A 57 4.87 -18.10 7.67
CA SER A 57 5.41 -19.25 6.92
C SER A 57 6.60 -18.88 6.03
N PHE A 58 6.90 -17.59 5.88
CA PHE A 58 8.02 -17.13 5.08
C PHE A 58 9.36 -17.52 5.71
N GLN A 59 10.19 -18.21 4.94
CA GLN A 59 11.57 -18.52 5.31
C GLN A 59 12.48 -17.98 4.22
N ARG A 60 13.34 -17.03 4.58
CA ARG A 60 14.39 -16.55 3.68
C ARG A 60 15.43 -17.68 3.55
N ARG A 61 15.68 -18.11 2.31
CA ARG A 61 16.76 -19.05 2.00
C ARG A 61 18.12 -18.38 2.08
#